data_AF-A0A1Z8JN91-F1
#
_entry.id   AF-A0A1Z8JN91-F1
#
_cell.length_a   1.000
_cell.length_b   1.000
_cell.length_c   1.000
_cell.angle_alpha   90.00
_cell.angle_beta   90.00
_cell.angle_gamma   90.00
#
_symmetry.space_group_name_H-M   'P 1'
#
loop_
_entity.id
_entity.type
_entity.pdbx_description
1 polymer ?
#
loop_
_entity_poly.entity_id
_entity_poly.type
_entity_poly.pdbx_seq_one_letter_code
_entity_poly.pdbx_strand_id
1 'polypeptide(L)'
;MSDLYEKIQGELEIYNLLETELRNSGWYDNFLNLTIDTVEGTPDSDLQFGKLVNMLQDKGIESVPDEVKVKVLQKIAQFLDDVVE
;
A
#
# COMPACT_ATOMS: atom_id res chain seq x y z
N MET A 1 24.68 -15.65 10.50
CA MET A 1 23.28 -15.66 10.00
C MET A 1 23.33 -14.86 8.71
N SER A 2 22.85 -15.42 7.61
CA SER A 2 23.16 -14.94 6.25
C SER A 2 22.50 -13.59 5.97
N ASP A 3 23.22 -12.64 5.36
CA ASP A 3 22.77 -11.30 4.94
C ASP A 3 21.43 -11.31 4.18
N LEU A 4 21.09 -12.44 3.54
CA LEU A 4 19.80 -12.65 2.90
C LEU A 4 18.62 -12.62 3.90
N TYR A 5 18.80 -13.17 5.09
CA TYR A 5 17.78 -13.15 6.13
C TYR A 5 17.54 -11.75 6.67
N GLU A 6 18.60 -10.94 6.84
CA GLU A 6 18.46 -9.55 7.30
C GLU A 6 17.72 -8.69 6.27
N LYS A 7 18.00 -8.88 4.98
CA LYS A 7 17.26 -8.23 3.90
C LYS A 7 15.78 -8.59 3.90
N ILE A 8 15.45 -9.88 3.98
CA ILE A 8 14.05 -10.34 4.01
C ILE A 8 13.32 -9.81 5.25
N GLN A 9 13.99 -9.76 6.41
CA GLN A 9 13.37 -9.21 7.63
C GLN A 9 13.08 -7.72 7.50
N GLY A 10 14.02 -6.91 6.99
CA GLY A 10 13.80 -5.48 6.81
C GLY A 10 12.69 -5.16 5.79
N GLU A 11 12.59 -5.92 4.70
CA GLU A 11 11.49 -5.79 3.75
C GLU A 11 10.12 -6.10 4.40
N LEU A 12 10.05 -7.16 5.23
CA LEU A 12 8.83 -7.51 5.96
C LEU A 12 8.45 -6.45 6.99
N GLU A 13 9.42 -5.86 7.69
CA GLU A 13 9.16 -4.76 8.61
C GLU A 13 8.57 -3.53 7.90
N ILE A 14 9.11 -3.16 6.75
CA ILE A 14 8.61 -2.04 5.93
C ILE A 14 7.17 -2.33 5.47
N TYR A 15 6.91 -3.54 4.98
CA TYR A 15 5.57 -3.96 4.57
C TYR A 15 4.57 -3.87 5.73
N ASN A 16 4.93 -4.41 6.90
CA ASN A 16 4.06 -4.40 8.09
C ASN A 16 3.78 -2.97 8.58
N LEU A 17 4.79 -2.09 8.52
CA LEU A 17 4.64 -0.67 8.85
C LEU A 17 3.66 0.01 7.90
N LEU A 18 3.83 -0.17 6.58
CA LEU A 18 2.94 0.39 5.58
C LEU A 18 1.50 -0.09 5.79
N GLU A 19 1.28 -1.40 5.95
CA GLU A 19 -0.06 -1.95 6.19
C GLU A 19 -0.70 -1.35 7.44
N THR A 20 0.07 -1.23 8.53
CA THR A 20 -0.41 -0.67 9.80
C THR A 20 -0.80 0.80 9.66
N GLU A 21 0.04 1.62 9.02
CA GLU A 21 -0.21 3.04 8.84
C GLU A 21 -1.38 3.32 7.88
N LEU A 22 -1.55 2.50 6.84
CA LEU A 22 -2.72 2.58 5.95
C LEU A 22 -4.03 2.24 6.68
N ARG A 23 -4.01 1.29 7.61
CA ARG A 23 -5.17 0.99 8.47
C ARG A 23 -5.44 2.12 9.45
N ASN A 24 -4.41 2.61 10.14
CA ASN A 24 -4.55 3.63 11.19
C ASN A 24 -4.96 5.01 10.64
N SER A 25 -4.59 5.33 9.40
CA SER A 25 -4.98 6.57 8.74
C SER A 25 -6.41 6.55 8.18
N GLY A 26 -7.10 5.42 8.26
CA GLY A 26 -8.42 5.24 7.64
C GLY A 26 -8.39 5.09 6.12
N TRP A 27 -7.22 5.01 5.50
CA TRP A 27 -7.08 4.82 4.05
C TRP A 27 -7.79 3.54 3.59
N TYR A 28 -7.64 2.44 4.34
CA TYR A 28 -8.25 1.15 3.98
C TYR A 28 -9.78 1.24 3.90
N ASP A 29 -10.41 1.84 4.90
CA ASP A 29 -11.87 1.98 4.95
C ASP A 29 -12.38 2.93 3.86
N ASN A 30 -11.68 4.04 3.64
CA ASN A 30 -12.01 4.99 2.57
C ASN A 30 -11.90 4.36 1.18
N PHE A 31 -10.83 3.59 0.93
CA PHE A 31 -10.62 2.93 -0.34
C PHE A 31 -11.59 1.76 -0.56
N LEU A 32 -11.98 1.05 0.51
CA LEU A 32 -13.03 0.04 0.46
C LEU A 32 -14.38 0.65 0.06
N ASN A 33 -14.77 1.78 0.69
CA ASN A 33 -16.00 2.49 0.33
C ASN A 33 -15.98 2.94 -1.14
N LEU A 34 -14.86 3.52 -1.60
CA LEU A 34 -14.69 3.89 -3.01
C LEU A 34 -14.82 2.67 -3.95
N THR A 35 -14.29 1.52 -3.53
CA THR A 35 -14.40 0.27 -4.30
C THR A 35 -15.84 -0.19 -4.39
N ILE A 36 -16.57 -0.18 -3.26
CA ILE A 36 -18.01 -0.51 -3.21
C ILE A 36 -18.80 0.41 -4.13
N ASP A 37 -18.64 1.72 -4.00
CA ASP A 37 -19.33 2.71 -4.85
C ASP A 37 -19.04 2.48 -6.34
N THR A 38 -17.80 2.12 -6.68
CA THR A 38 -17.39 1.85 -8.05
C THR A 38 -18.02 0.56 -8.57
N VAL A 39 -18.08 -0.49 -7.75
CA VAL A 39 -18.74 -1.76 -8.10
C VAL A 39 -20.23 -1.56 -8.30
N GLU A 40 -20.91 -0.88 -7.39
CA GLU A 40 -22.35 -0.59 -7.47
C GLU A 40 -22.70 0.30 -8.68
N GLY A 41 -21.80 1.22 -9.06
CA GLY A 41 -21.96 2.09 -10.22
C GLY A 41 -21.53 1.47 -11.56
N THR A 42 -20.92 0.29 -11.58
CA THR A 42 -20.42 -0.36 -12.80
C THR A 42 -21.45 -1.32 -13.36
N PRO A 43 -21.83 -1.23 -14.65
CA PRO A 43 -22.72 -2.21 -15.28
C PRO A 43 -22.15 -3.63 -15.24
N ASP A 44 -23.00 -4.65 -15.10
CA ASP A 44 -22.61 -6.07 -15.06
C ASP A 44 -21.71 -6.49 -16.23
N SER A 45 -21.90 -5.90 -17.41
CA SER A 45 -21.06 -6.15 -18.60
C SER A 45 -19.59 -5.76 -18.43
N ASP A 46 -19.31 -4.84 -17.51
CA ASP A 46 -17.98 -4.28 -17.22
C ASP A 46 -17.44 -4.66 -15.84
N LEU A 47 -18.21 -5.42 -15.06
CA LEU A 47 -17.87 -5.88 -13.72
C LEU A 47 -16.89 -7.06 -13.78
N GLN A 48 -15.66 -6.76 -14.17
CA GLN A 48 -14.54 -7.70 -14.25
C GLN A 48 -13.44 -7.23 -13.32
N PHE A 49 -12.92 -8.13 -12.49
CA PHE A 49 -11.89 -7.80 -11.50
C PHE A 49 -10.72 -7.00 -12.08
N GLY A 50 -10.15 -7.45 -13.21
CA GLY A 50 -9.03 -6.74 -13.85
C GLY A 50 -9.38 -5.33 -14.30
N LYS A 51 -10.61 -5.08 -14.78
CA LYS A 51 -11.07 -3.74 -15.17
C LYS A 51 -11.22 -2.84 -13.94
N LEU A 52 -11.83 -3.37 -12.87
CA LEU A 52 -12.02 -2.65 -11.61
C LEU A 52 -10.68 -2.28 -10.97
N VAL A 53 -9.70 -3.20 -10.97
CA VAL A 53 -8.34 -2.92 -10.52
C VAL A 53 -7.72 -1.79 -11.32
N ASN A 54 -7.77 -1.84 -12.66
CA ASN A 54 -7.23 -0.77 -13.51
C ASN A 54 -7.89 0.59 -13.27
N MET A 55 -9.17 0.63 -12.88
CA MET A 55 -9.89 1.86 -12.57
C MET A 55 -9.56 2.43 -11.19
N LEU A 56 -9.19 1.58 -10.24
CA LEU A 56 -9.06 1.92 -8.82
C LEU A 56 -7.62 2.00 -8.34
N GLN A 57 -6.67 1.32 -9.00
CA GLN A 57 -5.28 1.22 -8.54
C GLN A 57 -4.62 2.59 -8.41
N ASP A 58 -4.72 3.43 -9.44
CA ASP A 58 -4.11 4.78 -9.43
C ASP A 58 -4.73 5.63 -8.33
N LYS A 59 -6.07 5.58 -8.17
CA LYS A 59 -6.77 6.28 -7.08
C LYS A 59 -6.33 5.78 -5.70
N GLY A 60 -6.09 4.48 -5.55
CA GLY A 60 -5.58 3.90 -4.33
C GLY A 60 -4.21 4.47 -3.96
N ILE A 61 -3.30 4.54 -4.93
CA ILE A 61 -1.95 5.10 -4.75
C ILE A 61 -2.02 6.61 -4.43
N GLU A 62 -2.82 7.37 -5.18
CA GLU A 62 -2.96 8.81 -5.00
C GLU A 62 -3.57 9.20 -3.65
N SER A 63 -4.53 8.40 -3.17
CA SER A 63 -5.24 8.65 -1.91
C SER A 63 -4.43 8.30 -0.65
N VAL A 64 -3.26 7.67 -0.78
CA VAL A 64 -2.39 7.42 0.36
C VAL A 64 -2.04 8.75 1.03
N PRO A 65 -2.27 8.91 2.34
CA PRO A 65 -1.94 10.16 3.04
C PRO A 65 -0.43 10.43 3.02
N ASP A 66 -0.05 11.71 2.87
CA ASP A 66 1.36 12.10 2.78
C ASP A 66 2.14 11.77 4.06
N GLU A 67 1.49 11.81 5.22
CA GLU A 67 2.10 11.38 6.49
C GLU A 67 2.54 9.91 6.46
N VAL A 68 1.75 9.03 5.85
CA VAL A 68 2.07 7.60 5.69
C VAL A 68 3.23 7.45 4.72
N LYS A 69 3.20 8.16 3.58
CA LYS A 69 4.29 8.16 2.59
C LYS A 69 5.62 8.57 3.24
N VAL A 70 5.63 9.67 3.99
CA VAL A 70 6.84 10.19 4.65
C VAL A 70 7.40 9.17 5.65
N LYS A 71 6.55 8.64 6.55
CA LYS A 71 7.00 7.66 7.56
C LYS A 71 7.60 6.41 6.92
N VAL A 72 6.94 5.86 5.90
CA VAL A 72 7.39 4.63 5.22
C VAL A 72 8.68 4.90 4.44
N LEU A 73 8.79 6.03 3.74
CA LEU A 73 10.01 6.42 3.03
C LEU A 73 11.20 6.62 3.98
N GLN A 74 10.97 7.16 5.18
CA GLN A 74 12.02 7.26 6.21
C GLN A 74 12.53 5.89 6.66
N LYS A 75 11.63 4.92 6.89
CA LYS A 75 12.03 3.55 7.25
C LYS A 75 12.73 2.83 6.09
N ILE A 76 12.31 3.05 4.84
CA ILE A 76 13.00 2.54 3.65
C ILE A 76 14.42 3.12 3.57
N ALA A 77 14.58 4.44 3.76
CA ALA A 77 15.90 5.07 3.74
C ALA A 77 16.83 4.50 4.83
N GLN A 78 16.33 4.36 6.06
CA GLN A 78 17.08 3.73 7.16
C GLN A 78 17.53 2.31 6.82
N PHE A 79 16.62 1.48 6.30
CA PHE A 79 16.96 0.11 5.90
C PHE A 79 18.01 0.06 4.79
N LEU A 80 17.95 0.98 3.81
CA LEU A 80 18.93 1.04 2.74
C LEU A 80 20.31 1.50 3.25
N ASP A 81 20.35 2.45 4.17
CA ASP A 81 21.59 2.89 4.82
C ASP A 81 22.24 1.73 5.60
N ASP A 82 21.45 0.93 6.33
CA ASP A 82 21.92 -0.23 7.09
C ASP A 82 22.44 -1.39 6.21
N VAL A 83 21.99 -1.49 4.96
CA VAL A 83 22.33 -2.60 4.03
C VAL A 83 23.47 -2.26 3.07
N VAL A 84 23.79 -0.97 2.90
CA VAL A 84 24.82 -0.48 1.96
C VAL A 84 26.18 -0.25 2.64
N GLU A 85 26.25 -0.27 3.97
CA GLU A 85 27.51 -0.36 4.76
C GLU A 85 28.04 -1.81 4.87
#